data_AF-A0A934Y0J7-F1
#
_entry.id   AF-A0A934Y0J7-F1
#
_cell.length_a   1.000
_cell.length_b   1.000
_cell.length_c   1.000
_cell.angle_alpha   90.00
_cell.angle_beta   90.00
_cell.angle_gamma   90.00
#
_symmetry.space_group_name_H-M   'P 1'
#
loop_
_entity.id
_entity.type
_entity.pdbx_description
1 polymer ?
#
loop_
_entity_poly.entity_id
_entity_poly.type
_entity_poly.pdbx_seq_one_letter_code
_entity_poly.pdbx_strand_id
1 'polypeptide(L)'
;MRDEYMLMNADDDAHELAAALRSLPLCAPNRSHFAELERELTMPSAPAAATPRRVGGAWIAVAATLVAAILGARLLHPRSLPHTDVVTAAPSTNTLALIAQSQQLDGLLATLDARSVPIDAGAAMACAEIEDLIGLTDLQLNAVDRDDEAQALWSRRVDLMSRLASTRAGNRYDSLSDNGGAHLQGANYRVD
;
A
#
# COMPACT_ATOMS: atom_id res chain seq x y z
N MET A 1 -3.68 27.82 -37.73
CA MET A 1 -4.40 26.75 -38.47
C MET A 1 -3.62 25.43 -38.33
N ARG A 2 -3.38 24.98 -37.08
CA ARG A 2 -2.56 23.79 -36.78
C ARG A 2 -2.82 23.14 -35.40
N ASP A 3 -3.92 23.48 -34.74
CA ASP A 3 -4.21 22.99 -33.38
C ASP A 3 -5.45 22.06 -33.29
N GLU A 4 -6.17 21.81 -34.39
CA GLU A 4 -7.34 20.91 -34.40
C GLU A 4 -7.02 19.42 -34.60
N TYR A 5 -5.78 19.06 -34.94
CA TYR A 5 -5.42 17.67 -35.28
C TYR A 5 -4.92 16.84 -34.09
N MET A 6 -4.76 17.42 -32.88
CA MET A 6 -4.26 16.67 -31.71
C MET A 6 -5.36 16.14 -30.78
N LEU A 7 -6.55 16.73 -30.76
CA LEU A 7 -7.61 16.28 -29.84
C LEU A 7 -8.34 15.02 -30.31
N MET A 8 -8.24 14.69 -31.61
CA MET A 8 -8.95 13.54 -32.20
C MET A 8 -8.22 12.19 -32.02
N ASN A 9 -6.94 12.19 -31.65
CA ASN A 9 -6.15 10.96 -31.50
C ASN A 9 -6.29 10.30 -30.12
N ALA A 10 -6.56 11.08 -29.06
CA ALA A 10 -6.62 10.55 -27.70
C ALA A 10 -7.81 9.60 -27.48
N ASP A 11 -8.94 9.89 -28.12
CA ASP A 11 -10.14 9.04 -28.07
C ASP A 11 -9.96 7.74 -28.87
N ASP A 12 -9.28 7.83 -30.02
CA ASP A 12 -8.94 6.67 -30.85
C ASP A 12 -7.95 5.73 -30.14
N ASP A 13 -6.94 6.30 -29.47
CA ASP A 13 -5.95 5.55 -28.68
C ASP A 13 -6.62 4.81 -27.49
N ALA A 14 -7.58 5.46 -26.82
CA ALA A 14 -8.32 4.87 -25.71
C ALA A 14 -9.23 3.72 -26.18
N HIS A 15 -9.87 3.88 -27.35
CA HIS A 15 -10.70 2.83 -27.95
C HIS A 15 -9.87 1.64 -28.45
N GLU A 16 -8.69 1.88 -29.01
CA GLU A 16 -7.76 0.83 -29.43
C GLU A 16 -7.21 0.05 -28.22
N LEU A 17 -6.84 0.74 -27.15
CA LEU A 17 -6.40 0.11 -25.90
C LEU A 17 -7.51 -0.73 -25.26
N ALA A 18 -8.74 -0.21 -25.22
CA ALA A 18 -9.89 -0.96 -24.71
C ALA A 18 -10.19 -2.21 -25.56
N ALA A 19 -10.04 -2.13 -26.87
CA ALA A 19 -10.18 -3.28 -27.77
C ALA A 19 -9.07 -4.32 -27.53
N ALA A 20 -7.82 -3.89 -27.39
CA ALA A 20 -6.68 -4.75 -27.06
C ALA A 20 -6.86 -5.48 -25.73
N LEU A 21 -7.29 -4.78 -24.67
CA LEU A 21 -7.55 -5.36 -23.36
C LEU A 21 -8.69 -6.40 -23.39
N ARG A 22 -9.75 -6.15 -24.18
CA ARG A 22 -10.86 -7.12 -24.35
C ARG A 22 -10.44 -8.36 -25.14
N SER A 23 -9.42 -8.25 -25.98
CA SER A 23 -8.88 -9.38 -26.75
C SER A 23 -7.93 -10.27 -25.95
N LEU A 24 -7.56 -9.88 -24.73
CA LEU A 24 -6.73 -10.71 -23.89
C LEU A 24 -7.47 -12.01 -23.55
N PRO A 25 -6.83 -13.17 -23.69
CA PRO A 25 -7.45 -14.43 -23.33
C PRO A 25 -7.76 -14.42 -21.84
N LEU A 26 -9.02 -14.72 -21.49
CA LEU A 26 -9.45 -14.91 -20.10
C LEU A 26 -8.78 -16.17 -19.55
N CYS A 27 -7.56 -16.00 -19.04
CA CYS A 27 -6.86 -17.03 -18.32
C CYS A 27 -7.57 -17.19 -16.97
N ALA A 28 -8.29 -18.29 -16.77
CA ALA A 28 -8.87 -18.59 -15.46
C ALA A 28 -7.72 -18.59 -14.44
N PRO A 29 -7.81 -17.84 -13.33
CA PRO A 29 -6.75 -17.80 -12.36
C PRO A 29 -6.48 -19.22 -11.87
N ASN A 30 -5.21 -19.66 -11.95
CA ASN A 30 -4.80 -20.94 -11.40
C ASN A 30 -5.24 -20.99 -9.93
N ARG A 31 -5.78 -22.15 -9.53
CA ARG A 31 -6.35 -22.40 -8.19
C ARG A 31 -5.47 -21.78 -7.10
N SER A 32 -6.14 -21.14 -6.14
CA SER A 32 -5.56 -20.50 -4.97
C SER A 32 -4.31 -21.22 -4.43
N HIS A 33 -3.13 -20.60 -4.64
CA HIS A 33 -1.86 -21.00 -4.02
C HIS A 33 -1.83 -20.71 -2.52
N PHE A 34 -2.90 -20.14 -1.97
CA PHE A 34 -3.01 -19.80 -0.55
C PHE A 34 -2.94 -21.05 0.33
N ALA A 35 -3.51 -22.17 -0.12
CA ALA A 35 -3.43 -23.45 0.60
C ALA A 35 -2.01 -24.05 0.59
N GLU A 36 -1.20 -23.72 -0.41
CA GLU A 36 0.20 -24.15 -0.51
C GLU A 36 1.07 -23.31 0.42
N LEU A 37 0.85 -22.00 0.45
CA LEU A 37 1.50 -21.08 1.39
C LEU A 37 1.15 -21.39 2.86
N GLU A 38 -0.11 -21.70 3.15
CA GLU A 38 -0.55 -22.09 4.49
C GLU A 38 0.12 -23.40 4.93
N ARG A 39 0.27 -24.36 4.01
CA ARG A 39 0.99 -25.61 4.27
C ARG A 39 2.50 -25.38 4.48
N GLU A 40 3.11 -24.44 3.76
CA GLU A 40 4.52 -24.10 3.90
C GLU A 40 4.82 -23.35 5.22
N LEU A 41 3.91 -22.49 5.66
CA LEU A 41 3.99 -21.80 6.95
C LEU A 41 3.73 -22.71 8.16
N THR A 42 2.92 -23.76 7.99
CA THR A 42 2.61 -24.71 9.07
C THR A 42 3.71 -25.77 9.25
N MET A 43 4.59 -25.95 8.26
CA MET A 43 5.73 -26.84 8.43
C MET A 43 6.78 -26.18 9.33
N PRO A 44 7.15 -26.78 10.47
CA PRO A 44 8.28 -26.28 11.24
C PRO A 44 9.53 -26.38 10.39
N SER A 45 10.15 -25.23 10.11
CA SER A 45 11.41 -25.13 9.36
C SER A 45 12.48 -25.97 10.08
N ALA A 46 12.74 -27.16 9.55
CA ALA A 46 13.81 -28.02 10.07
C ALA A 46 15.14 -27.31 9.84
N PRO A 47 16.07 -27.30 10.83
CA PRO A 47 17.37 -26.67 10.65
C PRO A 47 18.15 -27.40 9.56
N ALA A 48 18.17 -26.84 8.36
CA ALA A 48 18.88 -27.39 7.22
C ALA A 48 20.39 -27.21 7.43
N ALA A 49 21.09 -28.31 7.65
CA ALA A 49 22.54 -28.38 7.68
C ALA A 49 23.11 -27.88 6.34
N ALA A 50 24.01 -26.90 6.42
CA ALA A 50 24.59 -26.22 5.28
C ALA A 50 25.55 -27.14 4.50
N THR A 51 25.26 -27.39 3.22
CA THR A 51 26.25 -27.82 2.24
C THR A 51 26.40 -26.75 1.15
N PRO A 52 27.62 -26.27 0.86
CA PRO A 52 27.80 -25.23 -0.15
C PRO A 52 27.90 -25.85 -1.54
N ARG A 53 26.98 -25.48 -2.44
CA ARG A 53 27.13 -25.75 -3.87
C ARG A 53 27.06 -24.44 -4.65
N ARG A 54 28.16 -24.19 -5.37
CA ARG A 54 28.41 -23.00 -6.18
C ARG A 54 27.59 -23.02 -7.48
N VAL A 55 27.45 -21.80 -8.01
CA VAL A 55 27.25 -21.36 -9.41
C VAL A 55 25.82 -21.03 -9.84
N GLY A 56 25.64 -19.73 -10.17
CA GLY A 56 24.76 -19.28 -11.26
C GLY A 56 23.63 -18.33 -10.87
N GLY A 57 23.86 -17.01 -10.84
CA GLY A 57 22.77 -16.04 -10.68
C GLY A 57 23.22 -14.63 -10.33
N ALA A 58 24.00 -14.00 -11.20
CA ALA A 58 24.66 -12.70 -11.03
C ALA A 58 23.71 -11.47 -11.04
N TRP A 59 22.55 -11.53 -10.38
CA TRP A 59 21.66 -10.38 -10.14
C TRP A 59 21.20 -10.23 -8.67
N ILE A 60 21.56 -11.17 -7.78
CA ILE A 60 21.23 -11.11 -6.34
C ILE A 60 22.28 -10.33 -5.52
N ALA A 61 23.39 -9.92 -6.13
CA ALA A 61 24.55 -9.38 -5.41
C ALA A 61 24.31 -8.02 -4.72
N VAL A 62 23.25 -7.28 -5.07
CA VAL A 62 22.93 -5.98 -4.43
C VAL A 62 22.05 -6.17 -3.18
N ALA A 63 21.17 -7.17 -3.14
CA ALA A 63 20.31 -7.40 -1.98
C ALA A 63 21.06 -8.13 -0.84
N ALA A 64 21.95 -9.06 -1.17
CA ALA A 64 22.66 -9.86 -0.17
C ALA A 64 23.70 -9.06 0.63
N THR A 65 24.29 -8.01 0.04
CA THR A 65 25.24 -7.14 0.75
C THR A 65 24.55 -6.22 1.75
N LEU A 66 23.32 -5.76 1.47
CA LEU A 66 22.55 -4.94 2.41
C LEU A 66 22.12 -5.75 3.65
N VAL A 67 21.60 -6.97 3.44
CA VAL A 67 21.19 -7.86 4.54
C VAL A 67 22.40 -8.31 5.37
N ALA A 68 23.53 -8.65 4.74
CA ALA A 68 24.76 -9.04 5.45
C ALA A 68 25.40 -7.87 6.22
N ALA A 69 25.32 -6.64 5.71
CA ALA A 69 25.82 -5.46 6.41
C ALA A 69 24.98 -5.12 7.66
N ILE A 70 23.65 -5.24 7.58
CA ILE A 70 22.75 -4.99 8.71
C ILE A 70 22.90 -6.08 9.79
N LEU A 71 23.04 -7.34 9.37
CA LEU A 71 23.24 -8.46 10.31
C LEU A 71 24.65 -8.45 10.93
N GLY A 72 25.67 -8.08 10.16
CA GLY A 72 27.06 -7.93 10.64
C GLY A 72 27.22 -6.78 11.64
N ALA A 73 26.56 -5.65 11.42
CA ALA A 73 26.56 -4.52 12.36
C ALA A 73 25.94 -4.87 13.72
N ARG A 74 24.91 -5.74 13.74
CA ARG A 74 24.25 -6.25 14.95
C ARG A 74 25.12 -7.24 15.76
N LEU A 75 25.92 -8.06 15.09
CA LEU A 75 26.83 -9.01 15.75
C LEU A 75 28.07 -8.33 16.34
N LEU A 76 28.52 -7.22 15.76
CA LEU A 76 29.68 -6.45 16.21
C LEU A 76 29.36 -5.36 17.23
N HIS A 77 28.07 -5.05 17.45
CA HIS A 77 27.62 -4.20 18.57
C HIS A 77 26.93 -5.04 19.65
N PRO A 78 27.69 -5.78 20.48
CA PRO A 78 27.16 -6.24 21.76
C PRO A 78 26.84 -4.99 22.58
N ARG A 79 25.55 -4.63 22.62
CA ARG A 79 25.04 -3.59 23.50
C ARG A 79 25.18 -4.14 24.93
N SER A 80 26.24 -3.75 25.61
CA SER A 80 26.43 -3.98 27.03
C SER A 80 25.19 -3.50 27.77
N LEU A 81 24.42 -4.44 28.30
CA LEU A 81 23.28 -4.21 29.18
C LEU A 81 23.79 -3.80 30.56
N PRO A 82 23.35 -2.66 31.12
CA PRO A 82 22.86 -2.66 32.47
C PRO A 82 21.42 -3.19 32.43
N HIS A 83 21.15 -4.29 33.15
CA HIS A 83 19.79 -4.66 33.53
C HIS A 83 19.26 -3.58 34.47
N THR A 84 18.69 -2.54 33.90
CA THR A 84 17.71 -1.70 34.59
C THR A 84 16.36 -2.34 34.30
N ASP A 85 15.62 -2.70 35.34
CA ASP A 85 14.29 -3.27 35.24
C ASP A 85 13.46 -2.50 34.20
N VAL A 86 13.13 -3.16 33.09
CA VAL A 86 12.21 -2.63 32.09
C VAL A 86 10.83 -2.69 32.72
N VAL A 87 10.48 -1.65 33.47
CA VAL A 87 9.09 -1.32 33.73
C VAL A 87 8.52 -0.97 32.35
N THR A 88 7.83 -1.92 31.74
CA THR A 88 6.95 -1.64 30.60
C THR A 88 5.90 -0.64 31.10
N ALA A 89 6.18 0.65 30.92
CA ALA A 89 5.24 1.69 31.26
C ALA A 89 3.98 1.45 30.42
N ALA A 90 2.82 1.36 31.07
CA ALA A 90 1.56 1.27 30.36
C ALA A 90 1.43 2.49 29.42
N PRO A 91 0.84 2.32 28.21
CA PRO A 91 0.68 3.41 27.26
C PRO A 91 -0.10 4.55 27.91
N SER A 92 0.33 5.78 27.66
CA SER A 92 -0.37 6.95 28.20
C SER A 92 -1.79 7.08 27.64
N THR A 93 -2.65 7.81 28.35
CA THR A 93 -4.03 8.11 27.90
C THR A 93 -4.05 8.74 26.51
N ASN A 94 -3.06 9.57 26.18
CA ASN A 94 -2.94 10.19 24.86
C ASN A 94 -2.62 9.16 23.78
N THR A 95 -1.68 8.25 24.03
CA THR A 95 -1.37 7.14 23.13
C THR A 95 -2.61 6.26 22.91
N LEU A 96 -3.36 5.94 23.97
CA LEU A 96 -4.61 5.17 23.87
C LEU A 96 -5.68 5.88 23.02
N ALA A 97 -5.82 7.22 23.14
CA ALA A 97 -6.75 7.99 22.33
C ALA A 97 -6.38 7.95 20.84
N LEU A 98 -5.09 8.04 20.50
CA LEU A 98 -4.61 7.94 19.12
C LEU A 98 -4.82 6.52 18.56
N ILE A 99 -4.58 5.48 19.36
CA ILE A 99 -4.88 4.09 18.97
C ILE A 99 -6.37 3.96 18.61
N ALA A 100 -7.26 4.44 19.48
CA ALA A 100 -8.71 4.38 19.23
C ALA A 100 -9.11 5.17 17.97
N GLN A 101 -8.54 6.35 17.76
CA GLN A 101 -8.78 7.14 16.55
C GLN A 101 -8.32 6.41 15.29
N SER A 102 -7.17 5.76 15.35
CA SER A 102 -6.62 5.00 14.24
C SER A 102 -7.53 3.81 13.87
N GLN A 103 -8.09 3.10 14.86
CA GLN A 103 -9.06 2.03 14.64
C GLN A 103 -10.37 2.52 14.00
N GLN A 104 -10.83 3.73 14.38
CA GLN A 104 -11.98 4.36 13.74
C GLN A 104 -11.70 4.66 12.25
N LEU A 105 -10.51 5.15 11.93
CA LEU A 105 -10.09 5.41 10.56
C LEU A 105 -9.93 4.12 9.75
N ASP A 106 -9.42 3.03 10.36
CA ASP A 106 -9.35 1.71 9.72
C ASP A 106 -10.77 1.25 9.30
N GLY A 107 -11.75 1.40 10.18
CA GLY A 107 -13.16 1.12 9.88
C GLY A 107 -13.71 1.98 8.75
N LEU A 108 -13.42 3.29 8.76
CA LEU A 108 -13.84 4.20 7.70
C LEU A 108 -13.23 3.81 6.35
N LEU A 109 -11.92 3.56 6.29
CA LEU A 109 -11.21 3.16 5.08
C LEU A 109 -11.78 1.85 4.50
N ALA A 110 -12.07 0.87 5.35
CA ALA A 110 -12.72 -0.37 4.92
C ALA A 110 -14.08 -0.11 4.24
N THR A 111 -14.87 0.86 4.72
CA THR A 111 -16.13 1.23 4.06
C THR A 111 -15.93 1.93 2.72
N LEU A 112 -14.84 2.68 2.54
CA LEU A 112 -14.48 3.31 1.27
C LEU A 112 -14.04 2.26 0.25
N ASP A 113 -13.27 1.26 0.67
CA ASP A 113 -12.77 0.18 -0.19
C ASP A 113 -13.88 -0.73 -0.68
N ALA A 114 -14.83 -1.10 0.20
CA ALA A 114 -16.00 -1.87 -0.16
C ALA A 114 -16.91 -1.17 -1.19
N ARG A 115 -16.77 0.14 -1.35
CA ARG A 115 -17.55 0.98 -2.27
C ARG A 115 -16.66 1.60 -3.34
N SER A 116 -15.52 0.96 -3.65
CA SER A 116 -14.52 1.47 -4.58
C SER A 116 -15.10 1.62 -5.98
N VAL A 117 -14.80 2.77 -6.57
CA VAL A 117 -15.08 3.17 -7.96
C VAL A 117 -13.72 3.15 -8.68
N PRO A 118 -13.65 2.98 -10.02
CA PRO A 118 -12.39 3.14 -10.74
C PRO A 118 -11.63 4.39 -10.30
N ILE A 119 -10.34 4.23 -10.02
CA ILE A 119 -9.47 5.30 -9.56
C ILE A 119 -8.55 5.75 -10.70
N ASP A 120 -8.28 7.05 -10.77
CA ASP A 120 -7.23 7.58 -11.65
C ASP A 120 -5.85 7.02 -11.24
N ALA A 121 -4.95 6.85 -12.21
CA ALA A 121 -3.58 6.40 -11.98
C ALA A 121 -2.79 7.31 -11.01
N GLY A 122 -3.01 8.63 -11.06
CA GLY A 122 -2.40 9.58 -10.12
C GLY A 122 -2.88 9.35 -8.69
N ALA A 123 -4.19 9.26 -8.49
CA ALA A 123 -4.79 8.92 -7.21
C ALA A 123 -4.35 7.54 -6.69
N ALA A 124 -4.21 6.55 -7.58
CA ALA A 124 -3.70 5.21 -7.25
C ALA A 124 -2.27 5.27 -6.71
N MET A 125 -1.40 5.99 -7.40
CA MET A 125 0.00 6.14 -6.99
C MET A 125 0.13 6.86 -5.65
N ALA A 126 -0.65 7.93 -5.45
CA ALA A 126 -0.68 8.65 -4.17
C ALA A 126 -1.19 7.78 -3.02
N CYS A 127 -2.21 6.95 -3.25
CA CYS A 127 -2.69 5.99 -2.25
C CYS A 127 -1.61 4.97 -1.90
N ALA A 128 -0.95 4.39 -2.91
CA ALA A 128 0.11 3.40 -2.71
C ALA A 128 1.30 3.98 -1.91
N GLU A 129 1.70 5.23 -2.18
CA GLU A 129 2.75 5.90 -1.41
C GLU A 129 2.35 6.10 0.06
N ILE A 130 1.12 6.54 0.31
CA ILE A 130 0.62 6.74 1.68
C ILE A 130 0.54 5.40 2.43
N GLU A 131 0.10 4.33 1.76
CA GLU A 131 0.03 2.98 2.33
C GLU A 131 1.41 2.43 2.70
N ASP A 132 2.43 2.66 1.87
CA ASP A 132 3.82 2.28 2.20
C ASP A 132 4.32 3.04 3.44
N LEU A 133 4.04 4.33 3.53
CA LEU A 133 4.40 5.15 4.70
C LEU A 133 3.67 4.69 5.97
N ILE A 134 2.42 4.22 5.86
CA ILE A 134 1.69 3.61 6.97
C ILE A 134 2.38 2.31 7.37
N GLY A 135 2.69 1.43 6.41
CA GLY A 135 3.38 0.17 6.68
C GLY A 135 4.74 0.37 7.38
N LEU A 136 5.52 1.35 6.94
CA LEU A 136 6.78 1.71 7.60
C LEU A 136 6.56 2.25 9.02
N THR A 137 5.51 3.06 9.22
CA THR A 137 5.16 3.58 10.56
C THR A 137 4.75 2.43 11.49
N ASP A 138 3.99 1.45 10.99
CA ASP A 138 3.57 0.28 11.77
C ASP A 138 4.78 -0.62 12.13
N LEU A 139 5.78 -0.74 11.24
CA LEU A 139 7.04 -1.41 11.56
C LEU A 139 7.83 -0.68 12.66
N GLN A 140 7.84 0.65 12.63
CA GLN A 140 8.49 1.47 13.67
C GLN A 140 7.75 1.36 15.02
N LEU A 141 6.42 1.33 15.00
CA LEU A 141 5.59 1.11 16.18
C LEU A 141 5.83 -0.25 16.84
N ASN A 142 6.14 -1.28 16.05
CA ASN A 142 6.50 -2.59 16.60
C ASN A 142 7.89 -2.63 17.25
N ALA A 143 8.75 -1.65 16.97
CA ALA A 143 10.14 -1.61 17.44
C ALA A 143 10.38 -0.58 18.55
N VAL A 144 9.37 0.22 18.93
CA VAL A 144 9.52 1.32 19.88
C VAL A 144 9.24 0.86 21.31
N ASP A 145 10.16 1.17 22.22
CA ASP A 145 10.03 0.85 23.65
C ASP A 145 9.57 2.04 24.49
N ARG A 146 9.68 3.26 23.96
CA ARG A 146 9.37 4.51 24.68
C ARG A 146 7.99 5.06 24.31
N ASP A 147 7.20 5.43 25.30
CA ASP A 147 5.83 5.92 25.10
C ASP A 147 5.76 7.27 24.37
N ASP A 148 6.74 8.16 24.55
CA ASP A 148 6.78 9.46 23.85
C ASP A 148 7.03 9.30 22.34
N GLU A 149 7.96 8.41 21.98
CA GLU A 149 8.22 8.02 20.60
C GLU A 149 7.02 7.26 20.00
N ALA A 150 6.41 6.36 20.77
CA ALA A 150 5.19 5.66 20.36
C ALA A 150 4.05 6.65 20.07
N GLN A 151 3.84 7.64 20.95
CA GLN A 151 2.81 8.66 20.76
C GLN A 151 3.03 9.47 19.48
N ALA A 152 4.28 9.84 19.17
CA ALA A 152 4.60 10.55 17.93
C ALA A 152 4.32 9.69 16.68
N LEU A 153 4.66 8.41 16.72
CA LEU A 153 4.39 7.47 15.62
C LEU A 153 2.89 7.20 15.44
N TRP A 154 2.13 7.08 16.53
CA TRP A 154 0.67 6.96 16.48
C TRP A 154 0.00 8.20 15.89
N SER A 155 0.48 9.40 16.25
CA SER A 155 0.01 10.65 15.65
C SER A 155 0.28 10.68 14.14
N ARG A 156 1.48 10.25 13.73
CA ARG A 156 1.84 10.12 12.31
C ARG A 156 0.95 9.12 11.57
N ARG A 157 0.65 7.96 12.17
CA ARG A 157 -0.25 6.96 11.58
C ARG A 157 -1.63 7.57 11.31
N VAL A 158 -2.20 8.26 12.30
CA VAL A 158 -3.50 8.94 12.17
C VAL A 158 -3.49 9.99 11.04
N ASP A 159 -2.45 10.81 10.94
CA ASP A 159 -2.32 11.79 9.86
C ASP A 159 -2.30 11.13 8.48
N LEU A 160 -1.48 10.09 8.31
CA LEU A 160 -1.39 9.34 7.06
C LEU A 160 -2.72 8.68 6.69
N MET A 161 -3.41 8.06 7.64
CA MET A 161 -4.72 7.45 7.41
C MET A 161 -5.79 8.48 7.04
N SER A 162 -5.77 9.65 7.68
CA SER A 162 -6.66 10.78 7.33
C SER A 162 -6.42 11.27 5.90
N ARG A 163 -5.15 11.38 5.50
CA ARG A 163 -4.76 11.72 4.13
C ARG A 163 -5.21 10.64 3.13
N LEU A 164 -5.01 9.36 3.44
CA LEU A 164 -5.48 8.26 2.61
C LEU A 164 -7.00 8.30 2.41
N ALA A 165 -7.76 8.51 3.49
CA ALA A 165 -9.21 8.64 3.44
C ALA A 165 -9.64 9.84 2.57
N SER A 166 -8.93 10.97 2.69
CA SER A 166 -9.20 12.18 1.91
C SER A 166 -8.92 11.95 0.42
N THR A 167 -7.81 11.31 0.06
CA THR A 167 -7.48 10.97 -1.33
C THR A 167 -8.52 10.05 -1.95
N ARG A 168 -8.92 9.00 -1.23
CA ARG A 168 -9.94 8.04 -1.69
C ARG A 168 -11.33 8.70 -1.81
N ALA A 169 -11.69 9.58 -0.88
CA ALA A 169 -12.95 10.32 -0.94
C ALA A 169 -12.97 11.33 -2.09
N GLY A 170 -11.87 12.08 -2.31
CA GLY A 170 -11.73 13.03 -3.42
C GLY A 170 -11.90 12.38 -4.78
N ASN A 171 -11.18 11.28 -5.05
CA ASN A 171 -11.30 10.53 -6.31
C ASN A 171 -12.73 10.04 -6.59
N ARG A 172 -13.49 9.71 -5.53
CA ARG A 172 -14.91 9.33 -5.68
C ARG A 172 -15.76 10.48 -6.21
N TYR A 173 -15.52 11.72 -5.77
CA TYR A 173 -16.26 12.87 -6.27
C TYR A 173 -15.90 13.17 -7.74
N ASP A 174 -14.62 13.08 -8.09
CA ASP A 174 -14.16 13.33 -9.46
C ASP A 174 -14.73 12.29 -10.44
N SER A 175 -14.67 11.00 -10.09
CA SER A 175 -15.25 9.92 -10.92
C SER A 175 -16.78 10.01 -11.07
N LEU A 176 -17.51 10.48 -10.06
CA LEU A 176 -18.95 10.74 -10.19
C LEU A 176 -19.25 11.96 -11.08
N SER A 177 -18.42 13.00 -11.01
CA SER A 177 -18.55 14.19 -11.86
C SER A 177 -18.29 13.88 -13.32
N ASP A 178 -17.25 13.09 -13.62
CA ASP A 178 -16.88 12.71 -14.98
C ASP A 178 -17.95 11.83 -15.65
N ASN A 179 -18.48 10.83 -14.92
CA ASN A 179 -19.59 10.00 -15.41
C ASN A 179 -20.93 10.75 -15.51
N GLY A 180 -21.15 11.79 -14.70
CA GLY A 180 -22.39 12.57 -14.68
C GLY A 180 -22.48 13.66 -15.75
N GLY A 181 -21.33 14.20 -16.19
CA GLY A 181 -21.26 15.25 -17.21
C GLY A 181 -21.57 14.79 -18.64
N ALA A 182 -21.32 13.51 -18.95
CA ALA A 182 -21.48 12.97 -20.30
C ALA A 182 -22.95 12.78 -20.75
N HIS A 183 -23.92 12.79 -19.84
CA HIS A 183 -25.32 12.45 -20.15
C HIS A 183 -26.27 13.64 -20.32
N LEU A 184 -25.82 14.90 -20.18
CA LEU A 184 -26.71 16.07 -20.25
C LEU A 184 -26.54 16.94 -21.51
N GLN A 185 -25.58 16.65 -22.41
CA GLN A 185 -25.31 17.47 -23.59
C GLN A 185 -26.13 17.08 -24.85
N GLY A 186 -26.90 15.99 -24.81
CA GLY A 186 -27.58 15.43 -26.00
C GLY A 186 -29.06 15.80 -26.18
N ALA A 187 -29.68 16.49 -25.24
CA ALA A 187 -31.13 16.72 -25.23
C ALA A 187 -31.51 18.19 -25.47
N ASN A 188 -30.93 18.85 -26.48
CA ASN A 188 -31.49 20.10 -27.01
C ASN A 188 -32.49 19.79 -28.14
N TYR A 189 -33.73 19.65 -27.69
CA TYR A 189 -34.99 19.81 -28.39
C TYR A 189 -34.91 20.76 -29.60
N ARG A 190 -35.16 20.20 -30.78
CA ARG A 190 -35.61 20.94 -31.96
C ARG A 190 -37.08 21.28 -31.74
N VAL A 191 -37.37 22.55 -31.49
CA VAL A 191 -38.73 23.09 -31.51
C VAL A 191 -39.03 23.46 -32.95
N ASP A 192 -39.94 22.72 -33.58
CA ASP A 192 -40.53 23.09 -34.87
C ASP A 192 -41.51 24.26 -34.72
#